data_AF-A0A349J2G9-F1
#
_entry.id   AF-A0A349J2G9-F1
#
_cell.length_a   1.000
_cell.length_b   1.000
_cell.length_c   1.000
_cell.angle_alpha   90.00
_cell.angle_beta   90.00
_cell.angle_gamma   90.00
#
_symmetry.space_group_name_H-M   'P 1'
#
loop_
_entity.id
_entity.type
_entity.pdbx_description
1 polymer ?
#
loop_
_entity_poly.entity_id
_entity_poly.type
_entity_poly.pdbx_seq_one_letter_code
_entity_poly.pdbx_strand_id
1 'polypeptide(L)'
;SDGAEMDAKPELEIYADDVACAHGSAIGELDRDALFFLRARGLDEAAARNLLVTGFIEQVLAHIDDAPLTDVFRALLVKKITAQFLKSEAA
;
A
#
# COMPACT_ATOMS: atom_id res chain seq x y z
N SER A 1 8.02 -9.83 -3.14
CA SER A 1 8.38 -10.32 -4.50
C SER A 1 9.88 -10.25 -4.56
N ASP A 2 10.53 -11.30 -5.04
CA ASP A 2 11.98 -11.44 -4.93
C ASP A 2 12.77 -10.38 -5.74
N GLY A 3 12.10 -9.71 -6.69
CA GLY A 3 12.66 -8.59 -7.47
C GLY A 3 12.06 -7.22 -7.14
N ALA A 4 11.32 -7.06 -6.04
CA ALA A 4 10.83 -5.75 -5.62
C ALA A 4 11.92 -4.99 -4.84
N GLU A 5 12.05 -3.70 -5.12
CA GLU A 5 13.05 -2.82 -4.51
C GLU A 5 12.38 -1.52 -4.03
N MET A 6 12.90 -0.94 -2.94
CA MET A 6 12.45 0.34 -2.40
C MET A 6 13.62 1.05 -1.72
N ASP A 7 13.93 2.26 -2.18
CA ASP A 7 14.95 3.11 -1.59
C ASP A 7 14.30 4.21 -0.73
N ALA A 8 14.74 4.34 0.52
CA ALA A 8 14.33 5.39 1.43
C ALA A 8 15.55 6.12 1.99
N LYS A 9 15.58 7.45 1.87
CA LYS A 9 16.61 8.31 2.46
C LYS A 9 15.97 9.44 3.26
N PRO A 10 15.46 9.17 4.48
CA PRO A 10 14.91 10.22 5.35
C PRO A 10 16.05 11.07 5.92
N GLU A 11 15.97 12.39 5.79
CA GLU A 11 16.97 13.34 6.27
C GLU A 11 16.28 14.51 6.98
N LEU A 12 16.87 15.00 8.07
CA LEU A 12 16.42 16.17 8.83
C LEU A 12 17.60 17.10 9.05
N GLU A 13 17.49 18.34 8.58
CA GLU A 13 18.42 19.41 8.92
C GLU A 13 17.72 20.40 9.86
N ILE A 14 18.12 20.41 11.13
CA ILE A 14 17.49 21.18 12.20
C ILE A 14 18.48 22.25 12.70
N TYR A 15 18.10 23.53 12.56
CA TYR A 15 18.94 24.67 12.95
C TYR A 15 18.36 25.49 14.12
N ALA A 16 17.29 25.00 14.75
CA ALA A 16 16.59 25.68 15.82
C ALA A 16 16.80 24.96 17.16
N ASP A 17 16.87 25.75 18.23
CA ASP A 17 16.83 25.24 19.61
C ASP A 17 15.37 25.00 20.04
N ASP A 18 15.16 23.99 20.89
CA ASP A 18 13.86 23.58 21.47
C ASP A 18 12.81 23.05 20.47
N VAL A 19 13.17 22.01 19.72
CA VAL A 19 12.24 21.31 18.82
C VAL A 19 12.20 19.80 19.09
N ALA A 20 11.03 19.21 18.85
CA ALA A 20 10.85 17.76 18.78
C ALA A 20 10.61 17.37 17.31
N CYS A 21 11.52 16.58 16.75
CA CYS A 21 11.43 16.11 15.37
C CYS A 21 11.56 14.58 15.33
N ALA A 22 10.74 13.94 14.52
CA ALA A 22 10.78 12.50 14.29
C ALA A 22 10.53 12.22 12.81
N HIS A 23 11.14 11.15 12.32
CA HIS A 23 10.83 10.57 11.03
C HIS A 23 10.62 9.07 11.18
N GLY A 24 9.83 8.48 10.29
CA GLY A 24 9.61 7.04 10.25
C GLY A 24 9.57 6.57 8.81
N SER A 25 10.19 5.42 8.55
CA SER A 25 10.06 4.70 7.29
C SER A 25 9.94 3.23 7.61
N ALA A 26 8.96 2.57 7.00
CA ALA A 26 8.71 1.15 7.17
C ALA A 26 8.65 0.49 5.80
N ILE A 27 9.32 -0.65 5.68
CA ILE A 27 9.36 -1.48 4.47
C ILE A 27 9.01 -2.90 4.91
N GLY A 28 8.16 -3.56 4.14
CA GLY A 28 7.74 -4.93 4.44
C GLY A 28 6.96 -5.55 3.30
N GLU A 29 6.81 -6.87 3.37
CA GLU A 29 5.90 -7.60 2.51
C GLU A 29 4.47 -7.61 3.07
N LEU A 30 3.52 -8.11 2.30
CA LEU A 30 2.17 -8.38 2.79
C LEU A 30 2.21 -9.34 3.99
N ASP A 31 1.40 -9.03 5.01
CA ASP A 31 1.21 -9.90 6.16
C ASP A 31 0.66 -11.26 5.70
N ARG A 32 1.46 -12.31 5.94
CA ARG A 32 1.16 -13.68 5.53
C ARG A 32 0.03 -14.28 6.34
N ASP A 33 -0.13 -13.90 7.60
CA ASP A 33 -1.21 -14.39 8.46
C ASP A 33 -2.53 -13.75 8.06
N ALA A 34 -2.53 -12.45 7.74
CA ALA A 34 -3.70 -11.76 7.18
C ALA A 34 -4.11 -12.35 5.81
N LEU A 35 -3.13 -12.63 4.94
CA LEU A 35 -3.38 -13.28 3.66
C LEU A 35 -3.96 -14.69 3.84
N PHE A 36 -3.36 -15.50 4.71
CA PHE A 36 -3.84 -16.84 5.03
C PHE A 36 -5.27 -16.81 5.59
N PHE A 37 -5.56 -15.87 6.50
CA PHE A 37 -6.86 -15.71 7.12
C PHE A 37 -7.97 -15.37 6.12
N LEU A 38 -7.68 -14.48 5.16
CA LEU A 38 -8.62 -14.13 4.08
C LEU A 38 -8.86 -15.31 3.15
N ARG A 39 -7.80 -16.04 2.79
CA ARG A 39 -7.90 -17.24 1.95
C ARG A 39 -8.68 -18.37 2.63
N ALA A 40 -8.48 -18.57 3.92
CA ALA A 40 -9.24 -19.54 4.72
C ALA A 40 -10.74 -19.21 4.78
N ARG A 41 -11.13 -17.97 4.50
CA ARG A 41 -12.53 -17.52 4.38
C ARG A 41 -13.09 -17.59 2.96
N GLY A 42 -12.35 -18.19 2.02
CA GLY A 42 -12.83 -18.45 0.67
C GLY A 42 -12.49 -17.38 -0.36
N LEU A 43 -11.66 -16.38 -0.02
CA LEU A 43 -11.08 -15.50 -1.04
C LEU A 43 -9.96 -16.25 -1.78
N ASP A 44 -9.93 -16.15 -3.10
CA ASP A 44 -8.74 -16.54 -3.85
C ASP A 44 -7.55 -15.63 -3.49
N GLU A 45 -6.34 -16.07 -3.85
CA GLU A 45 -5.14 -15.35 -3.47
C GLU A 45 -5.08 -13.95 -4.10
N ALA A 46 -5.48 -13.80 -5.36
CA ALA A 46 -5.45 -12.51 -6.06
C ALA A 46 -6.42 -11.51 -5.40
N ALA A 47 -7.63 -11.94 -5.07
CA ALA A 47 -8.64 -11.15 -4.37
C ALA A 47 -8.18 -10.78 -2.95
N ALA A 48 -7.60 -11.71 -2.19
CA ALA A 48 -7.10 -11.45 -0.85
C ALA A 48 -5.94 -10.42 -0.86
N ARG A 49 -4.98 -10.56 -1.78
CA ARG A 49 -3.89 -9.60 -1.95
C ARG A 49 -4.39 -8.23 -2.38
N ASN A 50 -5.35 -8.19 -3.33
CA ASN A 50 -5.97 -6.95 -3.77
C ASN A 50 -6.65 -6.21 -2.61
N LEU A 51 -7.40 -6.95 -1.77
CA LEU A 51 -8.06 -6.39 -0.60
C LEU A 51 -7.05 -5.79 0.39
N LEU A 52 -5.97 -6.51 0.72
CA LEU A 52 -4.95 -6.04 1.65
C LEU A 52 -4.24 -4.78 1.13
N VAL A 53 -3.83 -4.76 -0.15
CA VAL A 53 -3.15 -3.62 -0.76
C VAL A 53 -4.10 -2.42 -0.88
N THR A 54 -5.35 -2.65 -1.28
CA THR A 54 -6.36 -1.58 -1.34
C THR A 54 -6.59 -0.98 0.04
N GLY A 55 -6.80 -1.80 1.07
CA GLY A 55 -6.98 -1.32 2.44
C GLY A 55 -5.81 -0.48 2.96
N PHE A 56 -4.57 -0.83 2.60
CA PHE A 56 -3.39 -0.01 2.91
C PHE A 56 -3.42 1.36 2.23
N ILE A 57 -3.77 1.40 0.94
CA ILE A 57 -3.79 2.64 0.13
C ILE A 57 -4.96 3.56 0.52
N GLU A 58 -6.09 3.00 0.94
CA GLU A 58 -7.26 3.79 1.37
C GLU A 58 -6.92 4.78 2.49
N GLN A 59 -5.99 4.43 3.38
CA GLN A 59 -5.54 5.35 4.42
C GLN A 59 -4.91 6.61 3.84
N VAL A 60 -4.17 6.49 2.73
CA VAL A 60 -3.55 7.63 2.04
C VAL A 60 -4.62 8.44 1.30
N LEU A 61 -5.53 7.78 0.59
CA LEU A 61 -6.61 8.44 -0.14
C LEU A 61 -7.56 9.23 0.78
N ALA A 62 -7.76 8.77 2.02
CA ALA A 62 -8.58 9.46 3.01
C ALA A 62 -8.04 10.83 3.45
N HIS A 63 -6.79 11.17 3.11
CA HIS A 63 -6.20 12.49 3.38
C HIS A 63 -6.42 13.50 2.26
N ILE A 64 -7.05 13.10 1.15
CA ILE A 64 -7.35 14.00 0.02
C ILE A 64 -8.77 14.55 0.22
N ASP A 65 -8.87 15.85 0.51
CA ASP A 65 -10.15 16.54 0.77
C ASP A 65 -11.01 16.74 -0.49
N ASP A 66 -10.40 16.70 -1.68
CA ASP A 66 -11.09 16.83 -2.97
C ASP A 66 -11.69 15.48 -3.40
N ALA A 67 -12.98 15.29 -3.17
CA ALA A 67 -13.67 14.04 -3.48
C ALA A 67 -13.58 13.62 -4.96
N PRO A 68 -13.82 14.51 -5.95
CA PRO A 68 -13.59 14.17 -7.36
C PRO A 68 -12.17 13.68 -7.67
N LEU A 69 -11.15 14.31 -7.09
CA LEU A 69 -9.76 13.91 -7.26
C LEU A 69 -9.49 12.55 -6.61
N THR A 70 -10.02 12.31 -5.42
CA THR A 70 -9.94 11.03 -4.70
C THR A 70 -10.53 9.90 -5.53
N ASP A 71 -11.68 10.12 -6.18
CA ASP A 71 -12.32 9.12 -7.03
C ASP A 71 -11.47 8.79 -8.27
N VAL A 72 -10.84 9.79 -8.88
CA VAL A 72 -9.90 9.58 -10.00
C VAL A 72 -8.72 8.72 -9.55
N PHE A 73 -8.09 9.05 -8.42
CA PHE A 73 -6.96 8.26 -7.90
C PHE A 73 -7.38 6.84 -7.53
N ARG A 74 -8.52 6.67 -6.85
CA ARG A 74 -9.09 5.37 -6.49
C ARG A 74 -9.26 4.49 -7.73
N ALA A 75 -9.87 5.02 -8.79
CA ALA A 75 -10.07 4.30 -10.04
C ALA A 75 -8.74 3.87 -10.70
N LEU A 76 -7.75 4.77 -10.74
CA LEU A 76 -6.42 4.48 -11.31
C LEU A 76 -5.67 3.41 -10.49
N LEU A 77 -5.72 3.50 -9.17
CA LEU A 77 -5.04 2.57 -8.27
C LEU A 77 -5.68 1.18 -8.32
N VAL A 78 -7.01 1.08 -8.24
CA VAL A 78 -7.72 -0.21 -8.40
C VAL A 78 -7.36 -0.86 -9.73
N LYS A 79 -7.35 -0.10 -10.83
CA LYS A 79 -6.94 -0.62 -12.15
C LYS A 79 -5.50 -1.16 -12.12
N LYS A 80 -4.56 -0.43 -11.52
CA LYS A 80 -3.14 -0.83 -11.44
C LYS A 80 -2.94 -2.07 -10.57
N ILE A 81 -3.53 -2.09 -9.38
CA ILE A 81 -3.43 -3.19 -8.40
C ILE A 81 -4.04 -4.47 -8.98
N THR A 82 -5.23 -4.35 -9.54
CA THR A 82 -5.94 -5.50 -10.13
C THR A 82 -5.18 -6.08 -11.30
N ALA A 83 -4.63 -5.23 -12.18
CA ALA A 83 -3.77 -5.69 -13.28
C ALA A 83 -2.47 -6.35 -12.81
N GLN A 84 -1.94 -5.98 -11.63
CA GLN A 84 -0.75 -6.61 -11.06
C GLN A 84 -1.04 -8.04 -10.57
N PHE A 85 -2.20 -8.28 -9.97
CA PHE A 85 -2.52 -9.58 -9.35
C PHE A 85 -3.32 -10.53 -10.25
N LEU A 86 -4.10 -10.04 -11.23
CA LEU A 86 -4.74 -10.90 -12.23
C LEU A 86 -3.77 -11.42 -13.30
N LYS A 87 -2.62 -10.78 -13.50
CA LYS A 87 -1.57 -11.29 -14.42
C LYS A 87 -0.78 -12.46 -13.84
N SER A 88 -0.82 -12.70 -12.53
CA SER A 88 0.02 -13.72 -11.88
C SER A 88 -0.58 -15.14 -11.89
N GLU A 89 -1.78 -15.34 -12.44
CA GLU A 89 -2.37 -16.69 -12.65
C GLU A 89 -2.11 -17.25 -14.06
N ALA A 90 -1.48 -16.49 -14.97
CA ALA A 90 -1.27 -16.87 -16.36
C ALA A 90 0.15 -17.39 -16.68
N ALA A 91 0.94 -17.77 -15.67
CA ALA A 91 2.29 -18.30 -15.80
C ALA A 91 2.46 -19.62 -15.05
#